data_AF-A0A1W1X5X3-F1
#
_entry.id   AF-A0A1W1X5X3-F1
#
_cell.length_a   1.000
_cell.length_b   1.000
_cell.length_c   1.000
_cell.angle_alpha   90.00
_cell.angle_beta   90.00
_cell.angle_gamma   90.00
#
_symmetry.space_group_name_H-M   'P 1'
#
loop_
_entity.id
_entity.type
_entity.pdbx_description
1 polymer ?
#
loop_
_entity_poly.entity_id
_entity_poly.type
_entity_poly.pdbx_seq_one_letter_code
_entity_poly.pdbx_strand_id
1 'polypeptide(L)'
;MRDGDICLDKGKDWISKAIEDFEHSGYSHATVYIDGQLMEAYGFKLTGYTSIDKYKGELDIFTCDILTDENRKNIKQFLDKQIGTHYDYLLLFVEAIRYLLHITLYYKEPFHSHICSTLAADAYKSVGVDICPGIKYPSPGDIANSKLLRKIGSI
;
A
#
# COMPACT_ATOMS: atom_id res chain seq x y z
N MET A 1 -2.35 -15.24 -8.74
CA MET A 1 -1.87 -14.39 -7.64
C MET A 1 -1.06 -15.24 -6.68
N ARG A 2 -0.07 -14.65 -6.03
CA ARG A 2 0.83 -15.26 -5.06
C ARG A 2 0.97 -14.33 -3.86
N ASP A 3 1.25 -14.88 -2.69
CA ASP A 3 1.49 -14.08 -1.48
C ASP A 3 2.51 -12.97 -1.73
N GLY A 4 2.19 -11.76 -1.29
CA GLY A 4 3.01 -10.57 -1.53
C GLY A 4 2.73 -9.85 -2.85
N ASP A 5 1.88 -10.38 -3.74
CA ASP A 5 1.40 -9.61 -4.89
C ASP A 5 0.60 -8.39 -4.40
N ILE A 6 0.82 -7.24 -5.04
CA ILE A 6 0.14 -5.99 -4.70
C ILE A 6 -1.12 -5.88 -5.56
N CYS A 7 -2.24 -5.55 -4.94
CA CYS A 7 -3.49 -5.27 -5.63
C CYS A 7 -3.82 -3.79 -5.44
N LEU A 8 -3.88 -3.06 -6.56
CA LEU A 8 -4.22 -1.65 -6.61
C LEU A 8 -5.66 -1.49 -7.08
N ASP A 9 -6.45 -0.79 -6.28
CA ASP A 9 -7.86 -0.53 -6.52
C ASP A 9 -8.06 0.78 -7.28
N LYS A 10 -8.98 0.78 -8.24
CA LYS A 10 -9.42 1.93 -9.04
C LYS A 10 -10.67 2.62 -8.49
N GLY A 11 -11.25 2.09 -7.41
CA GLY A 11 -12.44 2.60 -6.73
C GLY A 11 -12.30 4.06 -6.27
N LYS A 12 -13.42 4.70 -5.92
CA LYS A 12 -13.46 6.14 -5.57
C LYS A 12 -13.46 6.43 -4.07
N ASP A 13 -13.53 5.38 -3.23
CA ASP A 13 -13.68 5.50 -1.78
C ASP A 13 -12.33 5.48 -1.04
N TRP A 14 -11.59 6.60 -1.08
CA TRP A 14 -10.32 6.77 -0.36
C TRP A 14 -10.49 7.72 0.84
N ILE A 15 -11.59 7.55 1.56
CA ILE A 15 -11.95 8.29 2.77
C ILE A 15 -11.86 9.80 2.56
N SER A 16 -12.74 10.19 1.64
CA SER A 16 -13.21 11.52 1.31
C SER A 16 -12.13 12.47 0.83
N LYS A 17 -11.64 12.24 -0.40
CA LYS A 17 -10.92 13.29 -1.14
C LYS A 17 -9.69 13.83 -0.36
N ALA A 18 -9.10 13.06 0.54
CA ALA A 18 -8.22 13.54 1.59
C ALA A 18 -6.86 14.00 1.04
N ILE A 19 -6.87 15.25 0.56
CA ILE A 19 -6.10 15.95 -0.49
C ILE A 19 -6.83 15.86 -1.85
N GLU A 20 -7.77 16.76 -2.19
CA GLU A 20 -8.80 16.50 -3.22
C GLU A 20 -8.35 16.19 -4.66
N ASP A 21 -7.10 16.41 -5.08
CA ASP A 21 -6.74 16.36 -6.51
C ASP A 21 -5.24 16.21 -6.80
N PHE A 22 -4.56 15.20 -6.25
CA PHE A 22 -3.08 15.24 -6.22
C PHE A 22 -2.31 14.16 -7.00
N GLU A 23 -2.84 12.96 -7.26
CA GLU A 23 -1.97 11.87 -7.76
C GLU A 23 -1.99 11.58 -9.26
N HIS A 24 -2.89 12.16 -10.06
CA HIS A 24 -2.99 11.86 -11.52
C HIS A 24 -2.95 10.35 -11.85
N SER A 25 -3.31 9.50 -10.87
CA SER A 25 -3.20 8.05 -10.94
C SER A 25 -4.61 7.48 -10.93
N GLY A 26 -4.84 6.44 -11.74
CA GLY A 26 -6.11 5.72 -11.75
C GLY A 26 -6.35 4.85 -10.52
N TYR A 27 -5.47 4.90 -9.51
CA TYR A 27 -5.52 4.08 -8.31
C TYR A 27 -5.71 4.93 -7.07
N SER A 28 -6.51 4.41 -6.13
CA SER A 28 -6.92 5.11 -4.91
C SER A 28 -6.53 4.35 -3.64
N HIS A 29 -6.24 3.05 -3.75
CA HIS A 29 -5.95 2.20 -2.61
C HIS A 29 -5.00 1.07 -2.99
N ALA A 30 -4.18 0.65 -2.03
CA ALA A 30 -3.21 -0.42 -2.20
C ALA A 30 -3.41 -1.50 -1.14
N THR A 31 -3.38 -2.76 -1.56
CA THR A 31 -3.51 -3.93 -0.68
C THR A 31 -2.47 -4.98 -1.06
N VAL A 32 -2.18 -5.90 -0.14
CA VAL A 32 -1.27 -7.02 -0.39
C VAL A 32 -2.05 -8.33 -0.31
N TYR A 33 -1.94 -9.15 -1.35
CA TYR A 33 -2.58 -10.46 -1.38
C TYR A 33 -1.79 -11.46 -0.53
N ILE A 34 -2.48 -12.16 0.37
CA ILE A 34 -1.94 -13.16 1.29
C ILE A 34 -3.01 -14.24 1.51
N ASP A 35 -2.68 -15.52 1.35
CA ASP A 35 -3.54 -16.66 1.65
C ASP A 35 -4.96 -16.62 1.04
N GLY A 36 -5.14 -16.04 -0.16
CA GLY A 36 -6.48 -15.93 -0.75
C GLY A 36 -7.26 -14.68 -0.35
N GLN A 37 -6.66 -13.79 0.46
CA GLN A 37 -7.28 -12.58 0.98
C GLN A 37 -6.42 -11.36 0.70
N LEU A 38 -6.99 -10.17 0.92
CA LEU A 38 -6.28 -8.90 0.80
C LEU A 38 -6.02 -8.36 2.20
N MET A 39 -4.75 -8.16 2.56
CA MET A 39 -4.37 -7.36 3.72
C MET A 39 -4.49 -5.89 3.37
N GLU A 40 -5.29 -5.14 4.12
CA GLU A 40 -5.51 -3.71 3.91
C GLU A 40 -5.40 -2.90 5.21
N ALA A 41 -4.81 -1.71 5.11
CA ALA A 41 -5.04 -0.63 6.05
C ALA A 41 -6.10 0.29 5.45
N TYR A 42 -7.31 0.28 6.00
CA TYR A 42 -8.44 1.08 5.51
C TYR A 42 -8.86 2.05 6.60
N GLY A 43 -8.99 3.34 6.29
CA GLY A 43 -9.34 4.31 7.32
C GLY A 43 -10.70 4.03 7.97
N PHE A 44 -10.84 4.49 9.20
CA PHE A 44 -11.95 4.20 10.11
C PHE A 44 -12.16 2.72 10.43
N LYS A 45 -11.24 1.85 9.96
CA LYS A 45 -11.18 0.43 10.30
C LYS A 45 -9.77 0.10 10.81
N LEU A 46 -9.67 -1.05 11.48
CA LEU A 46 -8.39 -1.62 11.85
C LEU A 46 -7.77 -2.32 10.63
N THR A 47 -6.45 -2.29 10.54
CA THR A 47 -5.70 -3.07 9.56
C THR A 47 -6.05 -4.55 9.70
N GLY A 48 -6.32 -5.22 8.58
CA GLY A 48 -6.67 -6.62 8.58
C GLY A 48 -7.01 -7.18 7.21
N TYR A 49 -7.47 -8.43 7.22
CA TYR A 49 -7.82 -9.17 6.01
C TYR A 49 -9.24 -8.85 5.53
N THR A 50 -9.39 -8.75 4.22
CA THR A 50 -10.67 -8.59 3.52
C THR A 50 -10.76 -9.54 2.33
N SER A 51 -11.98 -9.82 1.87
CA SER A 51 -12.19 -10.65 0.68
C SER A 51 -11.81 -9.89 -0.59
N ILE A 52 -11.23 -10.60 -1.57
CA ILE A 52 -10.99 -10.06 -2.92
C ILE A 52 -12.31 -9.61 -3.56
N ASP A 53 -13.41 -10.30 -3.30
CA ASP A 53 -14.72 -10.00 -3.88
C ASP A 53 -15.23 -8.58 -3.55
N LYS A 54 -14.70 -7.97 -2.48
CA LYS A 54 -15.00 -6.57 -2.11
C LYS A 54 -14.68 -5.60 -3.26
N TYR A 55 -13.69 -5.92 -4.10
CA TYR A 55 -13.15 -5.04 -5.14
C TYR A 55 -13.31 -5.60 -6.55
N LYS A 56 -14.29 -6.49 -6.75
CA LYS A 56 -14.50 -7.17 -8.02
C LYS A 56 -14.78 -6.15 -9.14
N GLY A 57 -13.98 -6.19 -10.20
CA GLY A 57 -14.03 -5.28 -11.34
C GLY A 57 -13.11 -4.06 -11.23
N GLU A 58 -12.45 -3.86 -10.08
CA GLU A 58 -11.74 -2.63 -9.75
C GLU A 58 -10.26 -2.84 -9.43
N LEU A 59 -9.77 -4.09 -9.36
CA LEU A 59 -8.38 -4.38 -9.00
C LEU A 59 -7.49 -4.57 -10.22
N ASP A 60 -6.32 -3.92 -10.18
CA ASP A 60 -5.16 -4.32 -10.97
C ASP A 60 -4.13 -5.02 -10.08
N ILE A 61 -3.59 -6.13 -10.56
CA ILE A 61 -2.69 -6.99 -9.79
C ILE A 61 -1.28 -6.83 -10.32
N PHE A 62 -0.34 -6.61 -9.40
CA PHE A 62 1.08 -6.44 -9.66
C PHE A 62 1.88 -7.51 -8.92
N THR A 63 2.86 -8.08 -9.60
CA THR A 63 3.81 -9.01 -9.00
C THR A 63 5.23 -8.47 -9.06
N CYS A 64 6.06 -8.92 -8.13
CA CYS A 64 7.48 -8.63 -8.09
C CYS A 64 8.26 -9.93 -8.34
N ASP A 65 8.89 -10.01 -9.51
CA ASP A 65 9.55 -11.24 -9.99
C ASP A 65 10.85 -11.56 -9.21
N ILE A 66 11.43 -10.57 -8.51
CA ILE A 66 12.63 -10.76 -7.69
C ILE A 66 12.36 -11.33 -6.29
N LEU A 67 11.09 -11.44 -5.88
CA LEU A 67 10.75 -12.01 -4.58
C LEU A 67 10.90 -13.54 -4.59
N THR A 68 11.76 -14.03 -3.69
CA THR A 68 11.84 -15.46 -3.35
C THR A 68 10.63 -15.90 -2.52
N ASP A 69 10.38 -17.20 -2.42
CA ASP A 69 9.32 -17.72 -1.57
C ASP A 69 9.56 -17.41 -0.08
N GLU A 70 10.83 -17.34 0.34
CA GLU A 70 11.22 -16.88 1.68
C GLU A 70 10.84 -15.41 1.90
N ASN A 71 11.11 -14.54 0.92
CA ASN A 71 10.69 -13.13 1.00
C ASN A 71 9.17 -13.01 1.12
N ARG A 72 8.41 -13.78 0.34
CA ARG A 72 6.93 -13.77 0.40
C ARG A 72 6.42 -14.21 1.77
N LYS A 73 7.04 -15.23 2.38
CA LYS A 73 6.75 -15.66 3.74
C LYS A 73 7.06 -14.57 4.78
N ASN A 74 8.20 -13.89 4.64
CA ASN A 74 8.60 -12.83 5.57
C ASN A 74 7.72 -11.58 5.43
N ILE A 75 7.28 -11.24 4.20
CA ILE A 75 6.25 -10.21 3.95
C ILE A 75 4.97 -10.54 4.71
N LYS A 76 4.49 -11.78 4.61
CA LYS A 76 3.31 -12.24 5.36
C LYS A 76 3.49 -12.07 6.86
N GLN A 77 4.61 -12.55 7.42
CA GLN A 77 4.90 -12.43 8.84
C GLN A 77 5.00 -10.98 9.31
N PHE A 78 5.50 -10.09 8.46
CA PHE A 78 5.50 -8.65 8.74
C PHE A 78 4.06 -8.13 8.80
N LEU A 79 3.23 -8.42 7.79
CA LEU A 79 1.85 -7.97 7.71
C LEU A 79 0.98 -8.50 8.85
N ASP A 80 1.16 -9.77 9.25
CA ASP A 80 0.43 -10.37 10.38
C ASP A 80 0.65 -9.60 11.68
N LYS A 81 1.85 -9.02 11.88
CA LYS A 81 2.15 -8.17 13.06
C LYS A 81 1.46 -6.80 13.02
N GLN A 82 0.96 -6.39 11.85
CA GLN A 82 0.26 -5.12 11.67
C GLN A 82 -1.26 -5.24 11.86
N ILE A 83 -1.80 -6.45 12.01
CA ILE A 83 -3.23 -6.66 12.25
C ILE A 83 -3.65 -5.93 13.52
N GLY A 84 -4.78 -5.21 13.45
CA GLY A 84 -5.30 -4.43 14.59
C GLY A 84 -4.66 -3.04 14.77
N THR A 85 -3.69 -2.67 13.94
CA THR A 85 -3.18 -1.29 13.91
C THR A 85 -4.22 -0.32 13.36
N HIS A 86 -4.12 0.94 13.76
CA HIS A 86 -5.01 2.00 13.27
C HIS A 86 -4.39 2.67 12.04
N TYR A 87 -5.25 3.27 11.21
CA TYR A 87 -4.83 4.04 10.05
C TYR A 87 -4.09 5.33 10.48
N ASP A 88 -2.99 5.66 9.80
CA ASP A 88 -2.19 6.84 10.15
C ASP A 88 -2.68 8.12 9.45
N TYR A 89 -3.71 8.73 10.02
CA TYR A 89 -4.24 10.01 9.53
C TYR A 89 -3.24 11.17 9.61
N LEU A 90 -2.29 11.12 10.54
CA LEU A 90 -1.31 12.17 10.72
C LEU A 90 -0.22 12.08 9.64
N LEU A 91 0.22 10.87 9.32
CA LEU A 91 1.06 10.61 8.14
C LEU A 91 0.37 11.05 6.85
N LEU A 92 -0.93 10.78 6.71
CA LEU A 92 -1.71 11.18 5.53
C LEU A 92 -1.69 12.70 5.36
N PHE A 93 -1.84 13.44 6.46
CA PHE A 93 -1.75 14.90 6.47
C PHE A 93 -0.32 15.44 6.22
N VAL A 94 0.72 14.74 6.68
CA VAL A 94 2.11 15.11 6.36
C VAL A 94 2.39 14.91 4.87
N GLU A 95 1.92 13.81 4.30
CA GLU A 95 2.06 13.51 2.88
C GLU A 95 1.33 14.51 1.99
N ALA A 96 0.14 14.94 2.43
CA ALA A 96 -0.59 16.06 1.83
C ALA A 96 0.30 17.29 1.65
N ILE A 97 0.94 17.72 2.74
CA ILE A 97 1.77 18.93 2.78
C ILE A 97 3.03 18.74 1.94
N ARG A 98 3.68 17.57 2.05
CA ARG A 98 4.89 17.27 1.28
C ARG A 98 4.63 17.38 -0.21
N TYR A 99 3.54 16.80 -0.68
CA TYR A 99 3.29 16.75 -2.09
C TYR A 99 2.76 18.14 -2.57
N LEU A 100 1.86 18.81 -1.84
CA LEU A 100 1.30 20.11 -2.24
C LEU A 100 2.29 21.28 -2.18
N LEU A 101 3.15 21.30 -1.16
CA LEU A 101 4.04 22.45 -0.89
C LEU A 101 5.52 22.12 -1.14
N HIS A 102 5.85 20.88 -1.51
CA HIS A 102 7.23 20.38 -1.62
C HIS A 102 8.05 20.54 -0.32
N ILE A 103 7.38 20.63 0.83
CA ILE A 103 8.00 20.80 2.15
C ILE A 103 8.08 19.45 2.85
N THR A 104 9.28 19.02 3.25
CA THR A 104 9.44 17.82 4.07
C THR A 104 9.24 18.19 5.54
N LEU A 105 8.07 17.87 6.11
CA LEU A 105 7.85 18.01 7.54
C LEU A 105 8.53 16.86 8.30
N TYR A 106 9.15 17.19 9.43
CA TYR A 106 9.72 16.19 10.31
C TYR A 106 8.60 15.41 11.00
N TYR A 107 8.48 14.13 10.67
CA TYR A 107 7.52 13.21 11.28
C TYR A 107 8.27 12.10 12.04
N LYS A 108 8.00 11.98 13.35
CA LYS A 108 8.83 11.20 14.29
C LYS A 108 8.51 9.71 14.21
N GLU A 109 9.53 8.91 13.88
CA GLU A 109 9.50 7.45 13.87
C GLU A 109 9.73 6.86 15.28
N PRO A 110 9.25 5.63 15.59
CA PRO A 110 8.53 4.68 14.72
C PRO A 110 7.01 4.88 14.72
N PHE A 111 6.37 4.54 13.59
CA PHE A 111 4.91 4.60 13.45
C PHE A 111 4.27 3.30 13.95
N HIS A 112 3.19 3.42 14.71
CA HIS A 112 2.32 2.28 15.09
C HIS A 112 1.09 2.17 14.19
N SER A 113 1.09 2.91 13.09
CA SER A 113 -0.02 3.14 12.18
C SER A 113 0.51 3.28 10.76
N HIS A 114 -0.23 2.77 9.78
CA HIS A 114 0.16 2.82 8.38
C HIS A 114 -0.99 3.35 7.50
N ILE A 115 -0.62 3.94 6.36
CA ILE A 115 -1.51 4.18 5.22
C ILE A 115 -1.48 2.93 4.35
N CYS A 116 -2.48 2.72 3.49
CA CYS A 116 -2.58 1.56 2.62
C CYS A 116 -1.31 1.31 1.77
N SER A 117 -0.82 2.33 1.06
CA SER A 117 0.37 2.24 0.21
C SER A 117 1.67 2.14 1.00
N THR A 118 1.77 2.80 2.15
CA THR A 118 2.96 2.69 3.00
C THR A 118 3.05 1.33 3.67
N LEU A 119 1.93 0.73 4.09
CA LEU A 119 1.88 -0.64 4.58
C LEU A 119 2.42 -1.63 3.53
N ALA A 120 1.98 -1.49 2.28
CA ALA A 120 2.44 -2.33 1.18
C ALA A 120 3.95 -2.15 0.92
N ALA A 121 4.43 -0.90 0.86
CA ALA A 121 5.85 -0.62 0.64
C ALA A 121 6.73 -1.07 1.82
N ASP A 122 6.30 -0.87 3.06
CA ASP A 122 7.01 -1.29 4.25
C ASP A 122 7.11 -2.82 4.35
N ALA A 123 6.08 -3.53 3.88
CA ALA A 123 6.12 -4.99 3.79
C ALA A 123 7.25 -5.45 2.86
N TYR A 124 7.43 -4.82 1.71
CA TYR A 124 8.55 -5.10 0.80
C TYR A 124 9.90 -4.68 1.40
N LYS A 125 9.98 -3.52 2.05
CA LYS A 125 11.20 -3.07 2.73
C LYS A 125 11.62 -4.02 3.86
N SER A 126 10.67 -4.69 4.51
CA SER A 126 10.95 -5.68 5.57
C SER A 126 11.80 -6.86 5.07
N VAL A 127 11.82 -7.11 3.76
CA VAL A 127 12.61 -8.14 3.09
C VAL A 127 13.73 -7.56 2.23
N GLY A 128 14.09 -6.29 2.45
CA GLY A 128 15.18 -5.62 1.75
C GLY A 128 14.86 -5.21 0.31
N VAL A 129 13.58 -5.21 -0.09
CA VAL A 129 13.16 -4.78 -1.42
C VAL A 129 12.53 -3.39 -1.33
N ASP A 130 13.17 -2.39 -1.92
CA ASP A 130 12.59 -1.06 -2.04
C ASP A 130 11.88 -0.92 -3.39
N ILE A 131 10.55 -1.08 -3.39
CA ILE A 131 9.73 -0.95 -4.60
C ILE A 131 9.58 0.50 -5.07
N CYS A 132 9.88 1.49 -4.23
CA CYS A 132 9.75 2.92 -4.55
C CYS A 132 11.00 3.68 -4.07
N PRO A 133 12.18 3.42 -4.68
CA PRO A 133 13.44 3.96 -4.20
C PRO A 133 13.45 5.48 -4.24
N GLY A 134 13.85 6.09 -3.12
CA GLY A 134 13.89 7.55 -2.96
C GLY A 134 12.55 8.18 -2.58
N ILE A 135 11.47 7.40 -2.46
CA ILE A 135 10.16 7.87 -2.02
C ILE A 135 9.92 7.36 -0.60
N LYS A 136 9.97 8.26 0.38
CA LYS A 136 9.86 7.90 1.79
C LYS A 136 8.49 7.26 2.09
N TYR A 137 7.43 7.84 1.53
CA TYR A 137 6.04 7.46 1.73
C TYR A 137 5.35 7.39 0.36
N PRO A 138 5.35 6.22 -0.29
CA PRO A 138 4.85 6.09 -1.64
C PRO A 138 3.33 6.13 -1.68
N SER A 139 2.79 6.72 -2.73
CA SER A 139 1.39 6.64 -3.10
C SER A 139 1.03 5.34 -3.84
N PRO A 140 -0.26 4.98 -3.97
CA PRO A 140 -0.68 3.94 -4.90
C PRO A 140 -0.17 4.18 -6.34
N GLY A 141 -0.14 5.43 -6.79
CA GLY A 141 0.42 5.81 -8.10
C GLY A 141 1.92 5.55 -8.22
N ASP A 142 2.71 5.85 -7.18
CA ASP A 142 4.15 5.56 -7.14
C ASP A 142 4.41 4.06 -7.23
N ILE A 143 3.62 3.27 -6.49
CA ILE A 143 3.68 1.81 -6.52
C ILE A 143 3.37 1.29 -7.92
N ALA A 144 2.31 1.79 -8.57
CA ALA A 144 1.94 1.40 -9.92
C ALA A 144 3.06 1.68 -10.95
N ASN A 145 3.84 2.74 -10.73
CA ASN A 145 4.96 3.14 -11.58
C ASN A 145 6.29 2.49 -11.18
N SER A 146 6.31 1.61 -10.17
CA SER A 146 7.51 0.90 -9.75
C SER A 146 8.08 0.07 -10.89
N LYS A 147 9.39 0.23 -11.14
CA LYS A 147 10.12 -0.58 -12.13
C LYS A 147 10.30 -2.04 -11.70
N LEU A 148 10.10 -2.35 -10.41
CA LEU A 148 10.22 -3.69 -9.86
C LEU A 148 8.91 -4.48 -9.91
N LEU A 149 7.81 -3.79 -10.23
CA LEU A 149 6.48 -4.37 -10.29
C LEU A 149 6.01 -4.51 -11.73
N ARG A 150 5.38 -5.64 -12.01
CA ARG A 150 4.79 -5.93 -13.32
C ARG A 150 3.32 -6.28 -13.13
N LYS A 151 2.45 -5.60 -13.86
CA LYS A 151 1.02 -5.93 -13.90
C LYS A 151 0.82 -7.32 -14.50
N ILE A 152 0.08 -8.18 -13.81
CA ILE A 152 -0.22 -9.56 -14.23
C ILE A 152 -1.70 -9.82 -14.53
N GLY A 153 -2.58 -8.90 -14.18
CA GLY A 153 -4.00 -9.05 -14.47
C GLY A 153 -4.86 -7.94 -13.88
N SER A 154 -6.16 -8.10 -14.07
CA SER A 154 -7.21 -7.29 -13.48
C SER A 154 -8.36 -8.20 -13.07
N ILE A 155 -9.06 -7.88 -11.98
CA ILE A 155 -10.24 -8.63 -11.50
C ILE A 155 -11.39 -7.66 -11.36
#